data_AF-A0A2N2ASV4-F1
#
_entry.id   AF-A0A2N2ASV4-F1
#
_cell.length_a   1.000
_cell.length_b   1.000
_cell.length_c   1.000
_cell.angle_alpha   90.00
_cell.angle_beta   90.00
_cell.angle_gamma   90.00
#
_symmetry.space_group_name_H-M   'P 1'
#
loop_
_entity.id
_entity.type
_entity.pdbx_description
1 polymer ?
#
loop_
_entity_poly.entity_id
_entity_poly.type
_entity_poly.pdbx_seq_one_letter_code
_entity_poly.pdbx_strand_id
1 'polypeptide(L)'
;MIPRVTVSKKIEFPKMAKVVRKFNHPVVMDIEGTVKEEIHSLSHQLSIKAGGKIAIAVGSRGIAEIELIVKTIAFELKKLGVKPFVVPAMGSHGGATAEGQKTILKHLGITEENIGIPIKSSMDVVKIGKTSMGIPVYLDKIAFESDGIVLVNRVKKHT
;
A
#
# COMPACT_ATOMS: atom_id res chain seq x y z
N MET A 1 -17.26 -13.44 2.78
CA MET A 1 -17.83 -14.70 2.24
C MET A 1 -17.59 -14.69 0.74
N ILE A 2 -16.86 -15.65 0.18
CA ILE A 2 -16.60 -15.70 -1.28
C ILE A 2 -17.92 -16.03 -1.98
N PRO A 3 -18.37 -15.28 -3.01
CA PRO A 3 -19.61 -15.57 -3.71
C PRO A 3 -19.54 -16.96 -4.33
N ARG A 4 -20.60 -17.76 -4.15
CA ARG A 4 -20.72 -19.05 -4.82
C ARG A 4 -20.87 -18.81 -6.31
N VAL A 5 -19.93 -19.31 -7.09
CA VAL A 5 -20.04 -19.32 -8.56
C VAL A 5 -20.99 -20.45 -8.93
N THR A 6 -22.13 -20.10 -9.53
CA THR A 6 -23.08 -21.07 -10.07
C THR A 6 -22.52 -21.60 -11.39
N VAL A 7 -22.13 -22.87 -11.41
CA VAL A 7 -21.61 -23.51 -12.61
C VAL A 7 -22.79 -23.99 -13.45
N SER A 8 -22.86 -23.56 -14.71
CA SER A 8 -23.97 -23.87 -15.64
C SER A 8 -24.04 -25.34 -16.08
N LYS A 9 -23.01 -26.13 -15.78
CA LYS A 9 -22.90 -27.54 -16.15
C LYS A 9 -22.25 -28.34 -15.02
N LYS A 10 -22.66 -29.59 -14.84
CA LYS A 10 -22.04 -30.53 -13.89
C LYS A 10 -20.57 -30.72 -14.30
N ILE A 11 -19.64 -30.19 -13.50
CA ILE A 11 -18.20 -30.40 -13.68
C ILE A 11 -17.81 -31.65 -12.90
N GLU A 12 -17.31 -32.66 -13.60
CA GLU A 12 -16.58 -33.75 -12.99
C GLU A 12 -15.14 -33.29 -12.77
N PHE A 13 -14.79 -33.00 -11.51
CA PHE A 13 -13.40 -32.70 -11.15
C PHE A 13 -12.57 -33.99 -11.20
N PRO A 14 -11.27 -33.90 -11.59
CA PRO A 14 -10.37 -35.04 -11.48
C PRO A 14 -10.22 -35.46 -10.01
N LYS A 15 -9.62 -36.62 -9.75
CA LYS A 15 -9.28 -37.04 -8.39
C LYS A 15 -8.36 -35.99 -7.76
N MET A 16 -8.87 -35.28 -6.75
CA MET A 16 -8.12 -34.25 -6.02
C MET A 16 -7.51 -34.86 -4.75
N ALA A 17 -6.30 -34.43 -4.38
CA ALA A 17 -5.69 -34.74 -3.08
C ALA A 17 -5.61 -33.47 -2.23
N LYS A 18 -5.84 -33.60 -0.92
CA LYS A 18 -5.63 -32.49 0.02
C LYS A 18 -4.14 -32.30 0.24
N VAL A 19 -3.64 -31.10 -0.03
CA VAL A 19 -2.26 -30.71 0.28
C VAL A 19 -2.28 -29.71 1.43
N VAL A 20 -1.45 -29.95 2.44
CA VAL A 20 -1.20 -28.99 3.52
C VAL A 20 0.23 -28.49 3.38
N ARG A 21 0.39 -27.19 3.17
CA ARG A 21 1.70 -26.55 3.12
C ARG A 21 1.92 -25.79 4.43
N LYS A 22 2.89 -26.25 5.22
CA LYS A 22 3.36 -25.52 6.41
C LYS A 22 4.48 -24.59 5.99
N PHE A 23 4.37 -23.32 6.34
CA PHE A 23 5.40 -22.32 6.09
C PHE A 23 6.10 -22.02 7.42
N ASN A 24 7.43 -22.08 7.43
CA ASN A 24 8.21 -21.58 8.54
C ASN A 24 8.78 -20.21 8.13
N HIS A 25 8.03 -19.16 8.43
CA HIS A 25 8.39 -17.78 8.13
C HIS A 25 8.26 -16.93 9.40
N PRO A 26 9.07 -15.87 9.54
CA PRO A 26 8.87 -14.90 10.61
C PRO A 26 7.43 -14.38 10.55
N VAL A 27 6.76 -14.38 11.71
CA VAL A 27 5.41 -13.84 11.87
C VAL A 27 5.51 -12.68 12.84
N VAL A 28 4.97 -11.54 12.44
CA VAL A 28 4.77 -10.40 13.34
C VAL A 28 3.46 -10.63 14.08
N MET A 29 3.54 -10.85 15.38
CA MET A 29 2.37 -11.12 16.23
C MET A 29 1.63 -9.83 16.61
N ASP A 30 2.38 -8.76 16.91
CA ASP A 30 1.85 -7.43 17.18
C ASP A 30 2.22 -6.47 16.04
N ILE A 31 1.32 -6.39 15.06
CA ILE A 31 1.54 -5.56 13.87
C ILE A 31 1.51 -4.07 14.23
N GLU A 32 0.59 -3.65 15.09
CA GLU A 32 0.47 -2.24 15.50
C GLU A 32 1.71 -1.78 16.27
N GLY A 33 2.13 -2.56 17.27
CA GLY A 33 3.32 -2.27 18.06
C GLY A 33 4.58 -2.22 17.20
N THR A 34 4.75 -3.19 16.30
CA THR A 34 5.91 -3.23 15.39
C THR A 34 5.92 -2.02 14.46
N VAL A 35 4.80 -1.67 13.82
CA VAL A 35 4.73 -0.50 12.93
C VAL A 35 5.03 0.79 13.69
N LYS A 36 4.52 0.92 14.91
CA LYS A 36 4.80 2.07 15.77
C LYS A 36 6.29 2.20 16.09
N GLU A 37 6.94 1.11 16.48
CA GLU A 37 8.37 1.09 16.79
C GLU A 37 9.21 1.46 15.57
N GLU A 38 8.88 0.95 14.39
CA GLU A 38 9.57 1.27 13.13
C GLU A 38 9.40 2.74 12.74
N ILE A 39 8.19 3.30 12.83
CA ILE A 39 7.95 4.73 12.55
C ILE A 39 8.69 5.61 13.54
N HIS A 40 8.69 5.27 14.82
CA HIS A 40 9.43 6.00 15.84
C HIS A 40 10.94 5.94 15.59
N SER A 41 11.49 4.76 15.29
CA SER A 41 12.89 4.58 14.92
C SER A 41 13.28 5.44 13.71
N LEU A 42 12.47 5.42 12.65
CA LEU A 42 12.68 6.25 11.47
C LEU A 42 12.61 7.75 11.79
N SER A 43 11.72 8.19 12.67
CA SER A 43 11.61 9.60 13.04
C SER A 43 12.85 10.15 13.77
N HIS A 44 13.65 9.30 14.41
CA HIS A 44 14.92 9.71 15.03
C HIS A 44 16.06 9.80 14.02
N GLN A 45 15.99 9.01 12.95
CA GLN A 45 16.99 8.99 11.88
C GLN A 45 16.74 10.08 10.84
N LEU A 46 15.47 10.48 10.67
CA LEU A 46 15.03 11.42 9.65
C LEU A 46 14.55 12.72 10.30
N SER A 47 15.09 13.85 9.85
CA SER A 47 14.59 15.16 10.29
C SER A 47 13.22 15.45 9.67
N ILE A 48 12.15 15.06 10.35
CA ILE A 48 10.78 15.33 9.91
C ILE A 48 10.36 16.73 10.35
N LYS A 49 10.06 17.61 9.39
CA LYS A 49 9.56 18.96 9.69
C LYS A 49 8.11 18.90 10.16
N ALA A 50 7.83 19.53 11.30
CA ALA A 50 6.46 19.75 11.75
C ALA A 50 5.62 20.41 10.65
N GLY A 51 4.40 19.91 10.44
CA GLY A 51 3.48 20.35 9.39
C GLY A 51 3.79 19.83 7.98
N GLY A 52 4.89 19.09 7.79
CA GLY A 52 5.26 18.49 6.50
C GLY A 52 4.18 17.54 5.97
N LYS A 53 4.01 17.51 4.65
CA LYS A 53 3.06 16.63 3.95
C LYS A 53 3.74 15.31 3.63
N ILE A 54 3.27 14.20 4.19
CA ILE A 54 3.88 12.89 3.98
C ILE A 54 2.94 11.98 3.17
N ALA A 55 3.40 11.51 2.02
CA ALA A 55 2.65 10.58 1.19
C ALA A 55 2.86 9.14 1.67
N ILE A 56 1.78 8.42 1.96
CA ILE A 56 1.80 6.98 2.25
C ILE A 56 1.44 6.26 0.95
N ALA A 57 2.43 5.65 0.32
CA ALA A 57 2.31 4.96 -0.96
C ALA A 57 1.80 3.53 -0.77
N VAL A 58 0.57 3.26 -1.20
CA VAL A 58 -0.13 2.00 -0.93
C VAL A 58 -0.42 1.24 -2.24
N GLY A 59 0.12 0.03 -2.34
CA GLY A 59 -0.11 -0.87 -3.48
C GLY A 59 -1.18 -1.94 -3.23
N SER A 60 -1.62 -2.61 -4.30
CA SER A 60 -2.59 -3.72 -4.26
C SER A 60 -1.91 -5.09 -4.47
N ARG A 61 -0.77 -5.30 -3.79
CA ARG A 61 0.08 -6.50 -3.95
C ARG A 61 -0.11 -7.56 -2.87
N GLY A 62 -1.23 -7.54 -2.13
CA GLY A 62 -1.59 -8.59 -1.16
C GLY A 62 -0.69 -8.59 0.07
N ILE A 63 -0.63 -7.46 0.76
CA ILE A 63 -0.03 -7.33 2.11
C ILE A 63 -1.11 -7.75 3.11
N ALA A 64 -0.80 -8.66 4.03
CA ALA A 64 -1.71 -9.04 5.09
C ALA A 64 -1.90 -7.85 6.05
N GLU A 65 -3.13 -7.63 6.53
CA GLU A 65 -3.45 -6.53 7.46
C GLU A 65 -3.06 -5.14 6.93
N ILE A 66 -3.11 -4.92 5.61
CA ILE A 66 -2.70 -3.63 5.00
C ILE A 66 -3.49 -2.44 5.54
N GLU A 67 -4.77 -2.64 5.86
CA GLU A 67 -5.62 -1.63 6.49
C GLU A 67 -5.05 -1.20 7.84
N LEU A 68 -4.75 -2.16 8.72
CA LEU A 68 -4.20 -1.93 10.04
C LEU A 68 -2.83 -1.25 9.98
N ILE A 69 -1.97 -1.72 9.07
CA ILE A 69 -0.64 -1.14 8.84
C ILE A 69 -0.77 0.33 8.43
N VAL A 70 -1.58 0.63 7.41
CA VAL A 70 -1.75 2.00 6.91
C VAL A 70 -2.38 2.91 7.96
N LYS A 71 -3.35 2.41 8.73
CA LYS A 71 -3.98 3.15 9.83
C LYS A 71 -2.98 3.48 10.94
N THR A 72 -2.13 2.52 11.31
CA THR A 72 -1.10 2.72 12.33
C THR A 72 -0.03 3.71 11.86
N ILE A 73 0.44 3.60 10.62
CA ILE A 73 1.36 4.59 10.01
C ILE A 73 0.74 5.99 10.04
N ALA A 74 -0.51 6.12 9.59
CA ALA A 74 -1.21 7.41 9.56
C ALA A 74 -1.32 8.04 10.96
N PHE A 75 -1.64 7.23 11.97
CA PHE A 75 -1.77 7.66 13.35
C PHE A 75 -0.43 8.12 13.95
N GLU A 76 0.63 7.33 13.79
CA GLU A 76 1.94 7.66 14.34
C GLU A 76 2.57 8.86 13.62
N LEU A 77 2.40 8.99 12.29
CA LEU A 77 2.82 10.19 11.57
C LEU A 77 2.08 11.44 12.07
N LYS A 78 0.77 11.38 12.33
CA LYS A 78 0.04 12.52 12.91
C LYS A 78 0.60 12.94 14.27
N LYS A 79 1.01 12.00 15.12
CA LYS A 79 1.62 12.30 16.43
C LYS A 79 2.95 13.04 16.29
N LEU A 80 3.69 12.80 15.21
CA LEU A 80 4.91 13.53 14.87
C LEU A 80 4.63 14.94 14.32
N GLY A 81 3.37 15.38 14.27
CA GLY A 81 2.97 16.72 13.84
C GLY A 81 2.97 16.92 12.32
N VAL A 82 3.07 15.85 11.52
CA VAL A 82 2.96 15.93 10.06
C VAL A 82 1.53 15.76 9.56
N LYS A 83 1.33 16.01 8.26
CA LYS A 83 0.07 15.91 7.53
C LYS A 83 0.12 14.73 6.56
N PRO A 84 -0.12 13.49 7.03
CA PRO A 84 -0.11 12.31 6.17
C PRO A 84 -1.33 12.27 5.23
N PHE A 85 -1.14 11.67 4.06
CA PHE A 85 -2.20 11.35 3.11
C PHE A 85 -1.81 10.09 2.32
N VAL A 86 -2.79 9.32 1.85
CA VAL A 86 -2.55 8.12 1.04
C VAL A 86 -2.43 8.49 -0.44
N VAL A 87 -1.49 7.86 -1.15
CA VAL A 87 -1.42 7.83 -2.61
C VAL A 87 -1.42 6.38 -3.11
N PRO A 88 -2.21 6.03 -4.15
CA PRO A 88 -2.17 4.69 -4.71
C PRO A 88 -0.87 4.44 -5.50
N ALA A 89 -0.07 3.47 -5.06
CA ALA A 89 1.16 3.03 -5.72
C ALA A 89 0.90 1.76 -6.55
N MET A 90 0.03 1.88 -7.56
CA MET A 90 -0.64 0.74 -8.19
C MET A 90 -0.35 0.54 -9.68
N GLY A 91 0.24 1.53 -10.35
CA GLY A 91 0.49 1.48 -11.79
C GLY A 91 -0.81 1.28 -12.57
N SER A 92 -0.86 0.24 -13.41
CA SER A 92 -2.00 -0.05 -14.28
C SER A 92 -3.23 -0.65 -13.58
N HIS A 93 -3.13 -1.05 -12.31
CA HIS A 93 -4.28 -1.56 -11.57
C HIS A 93 -5.37 -0.47 -11.46
N GLY A 94 -6.64 -0.89 -11.42
CA GLY A 94 -7.78 0.03 -11.40
C GLY A 94 -8.02 0.70 -12.76
N GLY A 95 -7.63 0.01 -13.84
CA GLY A 95 -7.75 0.53 -15.20
C GLY A 95 -6.87 1.74 -15.49
N ALA A 96 -5.81 1.98 -14.69
CA ALA A 96 -4.96 3.17 -14.78
C ALA A 96 -5.75 4.49 -14.72
N THR A 97 -6.77 4.54 -13.85
CA THR A 97 -7.56 5.74 -13.57
C THR A 97 -7.52 6.06 -12.09
N ALA A 98 -7.64 7.35 -11.76
CA ALA A 98 -7.67 7.79 -10.37
C ALA A 98 -8.82 7.13 -9.57
N GLU A 99 -10.03 7.12 -10.15
CA GLU A 99 -11.21 6.55 -9.52
C GLU A 99 -11.15 5.02 -9.40
N GLY A 100 -10.60 4.33 -10.40
CA GLY A 100 -10.39 2.90 -10.32
C GLY A 100 -9.35 2.50 -9.26
N GLN A 101 -8.28 3.28 -9.10
CA GLN A 101 -7.30 3.07 -8.03
C GLN A 101 -7.88 3.33 -6.64
N LYS A 102 -8.67 4.39 -6.46
CA LYS A 102 -9.44 4.63 -5.21
C LYS A 102 -10.40 3.47 -4.91
N THR A 103 -11.08 2.97 -5.94
CA THR A 103 -11.98 1.81 -5.81
C THR A 103 -11.23 0.59 -5.29
N ILE A 104 -10.01 0.33 -5.78
CA ILE A 104 -9.19 -0.77 -5.25
C ILE A 104 -8.80 -0.54 -3.79
N LEU A 105 -8.37 0.67 -3.41
CA LEU A 105 -8.07 0.99 -2.01
C LEU A 105 -9.27 0.71 -1.09
N LYS A 106 -10.47 1.10 -1.52
CA LYS A 106 -11.72 0.81 -0.78
C LYS A 106 -11.94 -0.69 -0.57
N HIS A 107 -11.67 -1.53 -1.58
CA HIS A 107 -11.76 -3.00 -1.43
C HIS A 107 -10.70 -3.58 -0.50
N LEU A 108 -9.61 -2.86 -0.25
CA LEU A 108 -8.58 -3.22 0.72
C LEU A 108 -8.87 -2.67 2.14
N GLY A 109 -10.05 -2.09 2.36
CA GLY A 109 -10.43 -1.47 3.64
C GLY A 109 -9.88 -0.06 3.86
N ILE A 110 -9.19 0.50 2.85
CA ILE A 110 -8.52 1.80 2.93
C ILE A 110 -9.46 2.87 2.39
N THR A 111 -10.14 3.54 3.30
CA THR A 111 -10.99 4.71 3.02
C THR A 111 -10.60 5.88 3.92
N GLU A 112 -10.98 7.10 3.52
CA GLU A 112 -10.67 8.30 4.32
C GLU A 112 -11.31 8.22 5.71
N GLU A 113 -12.50 7.62 5.82
CA GLU A 113 -13.23 7.47 7.09
C GLU A 113 -12.52 6.51 8.03
N ASN A 114 -12.03 5.37 7.52
CA ASN A 114 -11.44 4.34 8.36
C ASN A 114 -9.99 4.65 8.76
N ILE A 115 -9.21 5.21 7.84
CA ILE A 115 -7.81 5.61 8.09
C ILE A 115 -7.75 7.00 8.75
N GLY A 116 -8.76 7.84 8.54
CA GLY A 116 -8.86 9.19 9.08
C GLY A 116 -7.95 10.21 8.39
N ILE A 117 -7.46 9.94 7.17
CA ILE A 117 -6.61 10.85 6.39
C ILE A 117 -7.06 10.92 4.93
N PRO A 118 -6.73 12.00 4.20
CA PRO A 118 -7.10 12.12 2.80
C PRO A 118 -6.49 11.02 1.93
N ILE A 119 -7.23 10.57 0.92
CA ILE A 119 -6.76 9.72 -0.18
C ILE A 119 -6.68 10.58 -1.43
N LYS A 120 -5.46 10.76 -1.93
CA LYS A 120 -5.20 11.54 -3.15
C LYS A 120 -4.78 10.59 -4.27
N SER A 121 -5.54 10.58 -5.35
CA SER A 121 -5.24 9.76 -6.53
C SER A 121 -5.31 10.64 -7.77
N SER A 122 -4.26 10.56 -8.59
CA SER A 122 -4.15 11.19 -9.90
C SER A 122 -3.36 10.26 -10.82
N MET A 123 -3.43 10.51 -12.12
CA MET A 123 -2.56 9.89 -13.12
C MET A 123 -1.43 10.83 -13.57
N ASP A 124 -1.37 12.04 -13.03
CA ASP A 124 -0.34 13.02 -13.33
C ASP A 124 1.02 12.57 -12.80
N VAL A 125 2.04 12.74 -13.65
CA VAL A 125 3.41 12.34 -13.33
C VAL A 125 4.40 13.46 -13.58
N VAL A 126 5.50 13.41 -12.84
CA VAL A 126 6.68 14.26 -13.05
C VAL A 126 7.82 13.37 -13.51
N LYS A 127 8.52 13.79 -14.58
CA LYS A 127 9.74 13.12 -15.02
C LYS A 127 10.88 13.50 -14.08
N ILE A 128 11.38 12.55 -13.30
CA ILE A 128 12.43 12.78 -12.30
C ILE A 128 13.83 12.48 -12.81
N GLY A 129 13.95 11.83 -13.97
CA GLY A 129 15.26 11.53 -14.55
C GLY A 129 15.19 10.55 -15.70
N LYS A 130 16.32 9.87 -15.92
CA LYS A 130 16.49 8.77 -16.86
C LYS A 130 17.35 7.68 -16.21
N THR A 131 17.13 6.43 -16.58
CA THR A 131 18.02 5.32 -16.22
C THR A 131 19.36 5.43 -16.96
N SER A 132 20.36 4.63 -16.58
CA SER A 132 21.64 4.52 -17.29
C SER A 132 21.50 4.13 -18.77
N MET A 133 20.38 3.48 -19.13
CA MET A 133 20.02 3.12 -20.50
C MET A 133 19.19 4.21 -21.22
N GLY A 134 19.02 5.38 -20.62
CA GLY A 134 18.27 6.49 -21.20
C GLY A 134 16.75 6.41 -21.09
N ILE A 135 16.21 5.40 -20.40
CA ILE A 135 14.75 5.21 -20.23
C ILE A 135 14.23 6.28 -19.25
N PRO A 136 13.19 7.06 -19.59
CA PRO A 136 12.67 8.08 -18.69
C PRO A 136 12.06 7.48 -17.42
N VAL A 137 12.34 8.11 -16.28
CA VAL A 137 11.78 7.73 -14.98
C VAL A 137 10.76 8.78 -14.56
N TYR A 138 9.58 8.30 -14.18
CA TYR A 138 8.45 9.13 -13.76
C TYR A 138 8.04 8.79 -12.33
N LEU A 139 7.59 9.79 -11.59
CA LEU A 139 6.98 9.64 -10.27
C LEU A 139 5.59 10.29 -10.29
N ASP A 140 4.67 9.77 -9.47
CA ASP A 140 3.39 10.41 -9.19
C ASP A 140 3.62 11.86 -8.73
N LYS A 141 2.90 12.81 -9.34
CA LYS A 141 3.09 14.25 -9.08
C LYS A 141 2.79 14.62 -7.63
N ILE A 142 1.76 14.04 -7.03
CA ILE A 142 1.31 14.36 -5.67
C ILE A 142 2.34 13.85 -4.65
N ALA A 143 2.89 12.65 -4.88
CA ALA A 143 3.98 12.10 -4.08
C ALA A 143 5.28 12.91 -4.28
N PHE A 144 5.60 13.34 -5.50
CA PHE A 144 6.76 14.18 -5.79
C PHE A 144 6.71 15.54 -5.08
N GLU A 145 5.53 16.15 -4.99
CA GLU A 145 5.30 17.44 -4.31
C GLU A 145 5.17 17.31 -2.77
N SER A 146 5.32 16.10 -2.23
CA SER A 146 5.30 15.86 -0.79
C SER A 146 6.67 16.09 -0.15
N ASP A 147 6.70 16.33 1.15
CA ASP A 147 7.94 16.51 1.91
C ASP A 147 8.61 15.15 2.24
N GLY A 148 7.94 14.04 1.99
CA GLY A 148 8.45 12.69 2.21
C GLY A 148 7.45 11.60 1.80
N ILE A 149 7.98 10.43 1.43
CA ILE A 149 7.19 9.29 0.97
C ILE A 149 7.48 8.08 1.86
N VAL A 150 6.45 7.50 2.45
CA VAL A 150 6.48 6.19 3.13
C VAL A 150 5.99 5.12 2.16
N LEU A 151 6.85 4.14 1.86
CA LEU A 151 6.50 3.03 0.98
C LEU A 151 5.91 1.86 1.78
N VAL A 152 4.66 1.49 1.48
CA VAL A 152 4.03 0.30 2.05
C VAL A 152 4.16 -0.84 1.04
N ASN A 153 5.20 -1.65 1.19
CA ASN A 153 5.57 -2.70 0.24
C ASN A 153 5.64 -4.09 0.87
N ARG A 154 5.59 -5.11 0.00
CA ARG A 154 5.85 -6.52 0.35
C ARG A 154 7.16 -6.96 -0.29
N VAL A 155 8.10 -7.43 0.51
CA VAL A 155 9.31 -8.09 0.02
C VAL A 155 9.01 -9.57 -0.23
N LYS A 156 9.17 -10.01 -1.47
CA LYS A 156 9.04 -11.43 -1.84
C LYS A 156 9.97 -11.76 -3.00
N LYS A 157 10.29 -13.04 -3.18
CA LYS A 157 10.93 -13.50 -4.42
C LYS A 157 10.05 -13.11 -5.62
N HIS A 158 10.68 -12.50 -6.62
CA HIS A 158 10.09 -12.17 -7.91
C HIS A 158 10.77 -13.00 -8.98
N THR A 159 9.99 -13.46 -9.95
CA THR A 159 10.45 -14.21 -11.13
C THR A 159 10.74 -13.28 -12.29
#